data_AF-A0A534Z4E1-F1
#
_entry.id   AF-A0A534Z4E1-F1
#
_cell.length_a   1.000
_cell.length_b   1.000
_cell.length_c   1.000
_cell.angle_alpha   90.00
_cell.angle_beta   90.00
_cell.angle_gamma   90.00
#
_symmetry.space_group_name_H-M   'P 1'
#
loop_
_entity.id
_entity.type
_entity.pdbx_description
1 polymer ?
#
loop_
_entity_poly.entity_id
_entity_poly.type
_entity_poly.pdbx_seq_one_letter_code
_entity_poly.pdbx_strand_id
1 'polypeptide(L)'
;MRRHHGDPPPLARLEGEGDRRIDGGRASRLMPKTITPFGQSLRERKKLKTREAIQREATRLFQKQGYEATTIEQIAAAVEISPSTFFNYFPSKEDVVLYDAYDPMVATLFESRPSDEPLSVSVHNVLEMLTDTLERDREIILARSKLILETPDLRARLWSEIERAQVFFGAMLAQRTGGDANDFEFRVVAIALVAAMMEAASEWVRLEGRVKMGDLMKRALDSISADSMLDAFSSRRK
;
A
#
# COMPACT_ATOMS: atom_id res chain seq x y z
N MET A 1 6.45 29.20 60.22
CA MET A 1 6.87 30.57 60.59
C MET A 1 8.38 30.58 60.85
N ARG A 2 9.18 30.90 59.83
CA ARG A 2 10.57 31.37 59.95
C ARG A 2 10.73 32.43 58.86
N ARG A 3 11.03 33.66 59.27
CA ARG A 3 11.42 34.77 58.37
C ARG A 3 12.93 34.71 58.20
N HIS A 4 13.44 34.91 57.00
CA HIS A 4 14.68 35.65 56.80
C HIS A 4 14.69 36.33 55.43
N HIS A 5 15.12 37.58 55.47
CA HIS A 5 15.28 38.56 54.41
C HIS A 5 16.06 38.05 53.19
N GLY A 6 15.65 38.55 52.02
CA GLY A 6 16.43 38.45 50.80
C GLY A 6 17.53 39.49 50.70
N ASP A 7 18.42 39.26 49.73
CA ASP A 7 19.10 40.27 48.93
C ASP A 7 19.53 39.64 47.57
N PRO A 8 19.72 40.47 46.52
CA PRO A 8 19.60 40.10 45.09
C PRO A 8 20.92 39.61 44.45
N PRO A 9 20.90 39.10 43.19
CA PRO A 9 22.07 38.46 42.58
C PRO A 9 23.08 39.48 42.03
N PRO A 10 24.38 39.14 41.96
CA PRO A 10 25.37 40.01 41.37
C PRO A 10 25.47 39.82 39.85
N LEU A 11 25.45 40.95 39.13
CA LEU A 11 25.84 41.09 37.73
C LEU A 11 27.26 41.68 37.65
N ALA A 12 28.19 40.97 37.03
CA ALA A 12 29.46 41.46 36.48
C ALA A 12 30.08 40.33 35.64
N ARG A 13 30.81 40.52 34.56
CA ARG A 13 31.09 41.59 33.58
C ARG A 13 31.89 40.85 32.48
N LEU A 14 31.71 41.26 31.23
CA LEU A 14 32.44 40.75 30.07
C LEU A 14 33.96 41.01 30.17
N GLU A 15 34.76 40.08 29.62
CA GLU A 15 35.94 40.26 28.74
C GLU A 15 37.02 39.17 28.95
N GLY A 16 37.51 38.57 27.86
CA GLY A 16 38.64 37.65 27.89
C GLY A 16 38.72 36.66 26.73
N GLU A 17 38.97 37.18 25.53
CA GLU A 17 39.25 36.45 24.27
C GLU A 17 40.67 35.85 24.28
N GLY A 18 40.88 34.64 23.75
CA GLY A 18 42.21 34.01 23.73
C GLY A 18 42.31 32.57 23.20
N ASP A 19 42.05 32.43 21.90
CA ASP A 19 42.55 31.43 20.93
C ASP A 19 43.21 30.12 21.44
N ARG A 20 42.56 28.98 21.15
CA ARG A 20 43.22 27.74 20.71
C ARG A 20 42.28 26.90 19.83
N ARG A 21 42.50 27.03 18.51
CA ARG A 21 42.38 26.02 17.42
C ARG A 21 42.49 24.58 17.95
N ILE A 22 41.86 23.50 17.44
CA ILE A 22 41.25 23.05 16.16
C ILE A 22 40.60 21.69 16.54
N ASP A 23 39.39 21.34 16.09
CA ASP A 23 39.19 20.38 14.98
C ASP A 23 37.68 20.05 14.87
N GLY A 24 37.21 19.72 13.66
CA GLY A 24 36.06 18.83 13.52
C GLY A 24 34.73 19.41 13.03
N GLY A 25 34.67 19.77 11.74
CA GLY A 25 33.55 19.30 10.91
C GLY A 25 32.26 20.14 10.86
N ARG A 26 32.18 20.98 9.83
CA ARG A 26 30.98 21.29 9.03
C ARG A 26 29.69 21.67 9.80
N ALA A 27 29.61 22.95 10.12
CA ALA A 27 28.33 23.67 10.08
C ALA A 27 27.75 23.62 8.65
N SER A 28 26.78 22.74 8.41
CA SER A 28 25.86 22.87 7.28
C SER A 28 24.62 21.99 7.49
N ARG A 29 23.45 22.62 7.38
CA ARG A 29 22.08 22.06 7.29
C ARG A 29 21.35 21.75 8.59
N LEU A 30 20.67 22.79 9.09
CA LEU A 30 19.38 22.63 9.76
C LEU A 30 18.34 23.49 9.01
N MET A 31 17.60 22.77 8.13
CA MET A 31 16.28 23.04 7.53
C MET A 31 16.11 24.22 6.54
N PRO A 32 15.13 24.22 5.60
CA PRO A 32 14.21 23.15 5.17
C PRO A 32 14.24 22.94 3.62
N LYS A 33 14.11 21.70 3.12
CA LYS A 33 13.77 21.46 1.69
C LYS A 33 12.80 20.30 1.49
N THR A 34 11.56 20.72 1.28
CA THR A 34 10.58 20.18 0.33
C THR A 34 9.98 18.80 0.62
N ILE A 35 8.80 18.84 1.23
CA ILE A 35 7.80 17.77 1.13
C ILE A 35 7.35 17.70 -0.32
N THR A 36 7.73 16.63 -0.98
CA THR A 36 7.03 16.09 -2.13
C THR A 36 7.14 14.58 -1.93
N PRO A 37 6.12 13.74 -2.18
CA PRO A 37 6.28 12.31 -1.97
C PRO A 37 7.18 11.75 -3.08
N PHE A 38 8.48 12.05 -3.03
CA PHE A 38 9.45 11.74 -4.07
C PHE A 38 10.56 10.89 -3.48
N GLY A 39 10.51 9.60 -3.80
CA GLY A 39 11.52 8.65 -3.35
C GLY A 39 11.56 7.29 -4.02
N GLN A 40 10.69 6.97 -5.00
CA GLN A 40 11.03 5.83 -5.85
C GLN A 40 12.19 6.26 -6.74
N SER A 41 13.40 5.85 -6.36
CA SER A 41 14.58 5.98 -7.21
C SER A 41 14.26 5.46 -8.60
N LEU A 42 14.97 5.94 -9.63
CA LEU A 42 14.84 5.40 -10.98
C LEU A 42 14.95 3.86 -10.99
N ARG A 43 15.71 3.30 -10.04
CA ARG A 43 15.82 1.87 -9.79
C ARG A 43 14.51 1.25 -9.30
N GLU A 44 13.80 1.83 -8.33
CA GLU A 44 12.49 1.32 -7.86
C GLU A 44 11.43 1.38 -8.95
N ARG A 45 11.38 2.48 -9.71
CA ARG A 45 10.45 2.59 -10.86
C ARG A 45 10.76 1.56 -11.95
N LYS A 46 12.05 1.36 -12.28
CA LYS A 46 12.46 0.30 -13.20
C LYS A 46 12.09 -1.07 -12.65
N LYS A 47 12.26 -1.30 -11.35
CA LYS A 47 11.94 -2.56 -10.68
C LYS A 47 10.45 -2.90 -10.79
N LEU A 48 9.57 -1.93 -10.53
CA LEU A 48 8.11 -2.11 -10.68
C LEU A 48 7.72 -2.41 -12.13
N LYS A 49 8.22 -1.62 -13.09
CA LYS A 49 7.96 -1.86 -14.52
C LYS A 49 8.39 -3.25 -14.96
N THR A 50 9.54 -3.75 -14.49
CA THR A 50 10.00 -5.10 -14.79
C THR A 50 9.09 -6.15 -14.15
N ARG A 51 8.64 -5.96 -12.91
CA ARG A 51 7.67 -6.88 -12.27
C ARG A 51 6.38 -6.98 -13.04
N GLU A 52 5.82 -5.84 -13.44
CA GLU A 52 4.62 -5.82 -14.25
C GLU A 52 4.83 -6.50 -15.61
N ALA A 53 5.98 -6.30 -16.26
CA ALA A 53 6.29 -6.95 -17.54
C ALA A 53 6.37 -8.48 -17.39
N ILE A 54 7.06 -8.96 -16.35
CA ILE A 54 7.11 -10.40 -16.01
C ILE A 54 5.70 -10.95 -15.78
N GLN A 55 4.87 -10.26 -14.99
CA GLN A 55 3.51 -10.73 -14.70
C GLN A 55 2.61 -10.76 -15.94
N ARG A 56 2.70 -9.74 -16.80
CA ARG A 56 1.94 -9.70 -18.06
C ARG A 56 2.29 -10.87 -18.97
N GLU A 57 3.58 -11.11 -19.20
CA GLU A 57 4.03 -12.23 -20.04
C GLU A 57 3.73 -13.60 -19.42
N ALA A 58 3.88 -13.73 -18.10
CA ALA A 58 3.50 -14.94 -17.38
C ALA A 58 2.01 -15.23 -17.56
N THR A 59 1.14 -14.24 -17.34
CA THR A 59 -0.32 -14.37 -17.51
C THR A 59 -0.67 -14.77 -18.94
N ARG A 60 -0.04 -14.16 -19.94
CA ARG A 60 -0.22 -14.51 -21.36
C ARG A 60 0.17 -15.97 -21.65
N LEU A 61 1.28 -16.44 -21.09
CA LEU A 61 1.71 -17.84 -21.23
C LEU A 61 0.74 -18.79 -20.51
N PHE A 62 0.31 -18.46 -19.30
CA PHE A 62 -0.68 -19.26 -18.57
C PHE A 62 -1.97 -19.44 -19.36
N GLN A 63 -2.46 -18.39 -20.02
CA GLN A 63 -3.63 -18.47 -20.90
C GLN A 63 -3.38 -19.32 -22.15
N LYS A 64 -2.17 -19.28 -22.71
CA LYS A 64 -1.83 -19.98 -23.96
C LYS A 64 -1.63 -21.48 -23.79
N GLN A 65 -0.95 -21.90 -22.73
CA GLN A 65 -0.50 -23.29 -22.56
C GLN A 65 -0.86 -23.90 -21.20
N GLY A 66 -1.50 -23.14 -20.31
CA GLY A 66 -1.86 -23.57 -18.96
C GLY A 66 -0.80 -23.19 -17.92
N TYR A 67 -1.24 -22.97 -16.68
CA TYR A 67 -0.38 -22.61 -15.55
C TYR A 67 0.68 -23.67 -15.24
N GLU A 68 0.28 -24.94 -15.15
CA GLU A 68 1.20 -26.03 -14.81
C GLU A 68 2.28 -26.26 -15.87
N ALA A 69 1.91 -26.17 -17.15
CA ALA A 69 2.84 -26.35 -18.27
C ALA A 69 3.75 -25.13 -18.52
N THR A 70 3.54 -24.02 -17.82
CA THR A 70 4.38 -22.82 -17.97
C THR A 70 5.50 -22.83 -16.94
N THR A 71 6.75 -22.77 -17.42
CA THR A 71 7.95 -22.77 -16.56
C THR A 71 8.51 -21.37 -16.35
N ILE A 72 9.30 -21.19 -15.29
CA ILE A 72 9.98 -19.93 -14.98
C ILE A 72 10.95 -19.55 -16.11
N GLU A 73 11.60 -20.52 -16.74
CA GLU A 73 12.51 -20.32 -17.85
C GLU A 73 11.79 -19.73 -19.07
N GLN A 74 10.58 -20.22 -19.36
CA GLN A 74 9.77 -19.69 -20.46
C GLN A 74 9.31 -18.25 -20.18
N ILE A 75 8.92 -17.95 -18.94
CA ILE A 75 8.54 -16.59 -18.52
C ILE A 75 9.74 -15.66 -18.62
N ALA A 76 10.90 -16.07 -18.09
CA ALA A 76 12.13 -15.29 -18.12
C ALA A 76 12.59 -15.01 -19.56
N ALA A 77 12.53 -16.03 -20.43
CA ALA A 77 12.82 -15.87 -21.85
C ALA A 77 11.87 -14.89 -22.55
N ALA A 78 10.58 -14.89 -22.20
CA ALA A 78 9.58 -14.00 -22.79
C ALA A 78 9.81 -12.51 -22.49
N VAL A 79 10.53 -12.19 -21.41
CA VAL A 79 10.91 -10.81 -21.04
C VAL A 79 12.42 -10.54 -21.18
N GLU A 80 13.14 -11.43 -21.88
CA GLU A 80 14.58 -11.30 -22.17
C GLU A 80 15.47 -11.20 -20.91
N ILE A 81 15.15 -11.95 -19.85
CA ILE A 81 15.97 -12.05 -18.64
C ILE A 81 16.40 -13.49 -18.36
N SER A 82 17.45 -13.65 -17.55
CA SER A 82 17.82 -14.98 -17.05
C SER A 82 16.89 -15.46 -15.93
N PRO A 83 16.73 -16.78 -15.72
CA PRO A 83 16.00 -17.31 -14.56
C PRO A 83 16.52 -16.77 -13.22
N SER A 84 17.84 -16.62 -13.08
CA SER A 84 18.44 -15.99 -11.89
C SER A 84 17.99 -14.54 -11.71
N THR A 85 17.84 -13.78 -12.80
CA THR A 85 17.30 -12.42 -12.75
C THR A 85 15.82 -12.41 -12.40
N PHE A 86 15.02 -13.36 -12.89
CA PHE A 86 13.63 -13.53 -12.50
C PHE A 86 13.49 -13.68 -10.98
N PHE A 87 14.32 -14.52 -10.35
CA PHE A 87 14.28 -14.74 -8.89
C PHE A 87 14.60 -13.49 -8.06
N ASN A 88 15.24 -12.47 -8.64
CA ASN A 88 15.41 -11.17 -7.98
C ASN A 88 14.11 -10.36 -7.88
N TYR A 89 13.10 -10.71 -8.68
CA TYR A 89 11.80 -10.04 -8.72
C TYR A 89 10.73 -10.84 -8.01
N PHE A 90 10.69 -12.16 -8.25
CA PHE A 90 9.70 -13.10 -7.73
C PHE A 90 10.37 -14.38 -7.22
N PRO A 91 10.20 -14.75 -5.94
CA PRO A 91 10.77 -15.97 -5.38
C PRO A 91 10.23 -17.25 -6.03
N SER A 92 8.99 -17.24 -6.51
CA SER A 92 8.31 -18.40 -7.10
C SER A 92 7.37 -18.02 -8.25
N LYS A 93 6.87 -19.04 -8.96
CA LYS A 93 5.85 -18.87 -10.01
C LYS A 93 4.53 -18.40 -9.41
N GLU A 94 4.17 -18.87 -8.21
CA GLU A 94 2.97 -18.44 -7.51
C GLU A 94 3.03 -16.96 -7.14
N ASP A 95 4.21 -16.46 -6.73
CA ASP A 95 4.37 -15.03 -6.39
C ASP A 95 4.10 -14.12 -7.60
N VAL A 96 4.38 -14.59 -8.82
CA VAL A 96 4.00 -13.83 -10.04
C VAL A 96 2.49 -13.72 -10.17
N VAL A 97 1.78 -14.82 -9.89
CA VAL A 97 0.31 -14.87 -10.00
C VAL A 97 -0.34 -14.05 -8.90
N LEU A 98 0.18 -14.08 -7.68
CA LEU A 98 -0.39 -13.41 -6.51
C LEU A 98 0.01 -11.93 -6.40
N TYR A 99 1.07 -11.50 -7.07
CA TYR A 99 1.56 -10.13 -6.98
C TYR A 99 0.49 -9.08 -7.34
N ASP A 100 0.10 -8.26 -6.38
CA ASP A 100 -0.74 -7.10 -6.64
C ASP A 100 0.13 -5.90 -7.05
N ALA A 101 0.00 -5.47 -8.31
CA ALA A 101 0.71 -4.30 -8.82
C ALA A 101 0.10 -2.98 -8.31
N TYR A 102 -1.12 -3.02 -7.79
CA TYR A 102 -1.91 -1.84 -7.43
C TYR A 102 -1.83 -1.50 -5.94
N ASP A 103 -1.43 -2.42 -5.07
CA ASP A 103 -1.23 -2.16 -3.63
C ASP A 103 -0.36 -0.91 -3.35
N PRO A 104 0.83 -0.73 -3.98
CA PRO A 104 1.62 0.48 -3.77
C PRO A 104 0.91 1.76 -4.26
N MET A 105 0.08 1.63 -5.29
CA MET A 105 -0.70 2.75 -5.83
C MET A 105 -1.84 3.11 -4.88
N VAL A 106 -2.57 2.13 -4.34
CA VAL A 106 -3.63 2.33 -3.33
C VAL A 106 -3.08 3.09 -2.12
N ALA A 107 -1.93 2.64 -1.60
CA ALA A 107 -1.25 3.31 -0.49
C ALA A 107 -0.96 4.79 -0.80
N THR A 108 -0.33 5.05 -1.95
CA THR A 108 0.03 6.41 -2.40
C THR A 108 -1.20 7.29 -2.60
N LEU A 109 -2.24 6.77 -3.24
CA LEU A 109 -3.49 7.49 -3.47
C LEU A 109 -4.16 7.83 -2.14
N PHE A 110 -4.18 6.89 -1.20
CA PHE A 110 -4.75 7.11 0.11
C PHE A 110 -3.97 8.16 0.91
N GLU A 111 -2.64 8.09 0.94
CA GLU A 111 -1.76 9.08 1.60
C GLU A 111 -1.94 10.49 1.02
N SER A 112 -2.23 10.60 -0.28
CA SER A 112 -2.45 11.90 -0.94
C SER A 112 -3.79 12.57 -0.60
N ARG A 113 -4.73 11.84 0.02
CA ARG A 113 -6.04 12.40 0.41
C ARG A 113 -5.91 13.39 1.60
N PRO A 114 -6.74 14.44 1.66
CA PRO A 114 -6.73 15.38 2.79
C PRO A 114 -6.91 14.68 4.14
N SER A 115 -6.25 15.17 5.19
CA SER A 115 -6.27 14.55 6.52
C SER A 115 -7.56 14.85 7.31
N ASP A 116 -8.33 15.83 6.86
CA ASP A 116 -9.64 16.24 7.37
C ASP A 116 -10.80 15.69 6.55
N GLU A 117 -10.53 14.98 5.45
CA GLU A 117 -11.53 14.29 4.65
C GLU A 117 -12.09 13.08 5.44
N PRO A 118 -13.42 12.87 5.46
CA PRO A 118 -14.00 11.66 6.03
C PRO A 118 -13.42 10.40 5.39
N LEU A 119 -13.13 9.37 6.21
CA LEU A 119 -12.52 8.14 5.73
C LEU A 119 -13.31 7.46 4.61
N SER A 120 -14.64 7.45 4.73
CA SER A 120 -15.57 6.95 3.71
C SER A 120 -15.30 7.61 2.36
N VAL A 121 -15.28 8.95 2.33
CA VAL A 121 -15.01 9.76 1.14
C VAL A 121 -13.62 9.47 0.57
N SER A 122 -12.58 9.35 1.42
CA SER A 122 -11.24 8.98 0.96
C SER A 122 -11.19 7.62 0.29
N VAL A 123 -11.87 6.61 0.85
CA VAL A 123 -11.92 5.25 0.27
C VAL A 123 -12.65 5.26 -1.07
N HIS A 124 -13.82 5.91 -1.17
CA HIS A 124 -14.56 6.03 -2.42
C HIS A 124 -13.75 6.73 -3.51
N ASN A 125 -13.09 7.86 -3.18
CA ASN A 125 -12.24 8.59 -4.12
C ASN A 125 -11.06 7.74 -4.61
N VAL A 126 -10.44 6.96 -3.72
CA VAL A 126 -9.34 6.05 -4.09
C VAL A 126 -9.82 4.99 -5.06
N LEU A 127 -10.97 4.35 -4.80
CA LEU A 127 -11.54 3.35 -5.72
C LEU A 127 -11.92 3.95 -7.08
N GLU A 128 -12.47 5.16 -7.09
CA GLU A 128 -12.78 5.86 -8.34
C GLU A 128 -11.51 6.09 -9.17
N MET A 129 -10.41 6.55 -8.55
CA MET A 129 -9.12 6.73 -9.23
C MET A 129 -8.50 5.41 -9.72
N LEU A 130 -8.77 4.29 -9.05
CA LEU A 130 -8.32 2.97 -9.49
C LEU A 130 -9.11 2.43 -10.68
N THR A 131 -10.36 2.85 -10.86
CA THR A 131 -11.30 2.26 -11.83
C THR A 131 -10.73 2.28 -13.26
N ASP A 132 -10.16 3.40 -13.71
CA ASP A 132 -9.57 3.49 -15.05
C ASP A 132 -8.36 2.57 -15.24
N THR A 133 -7.57 2.39 -14.17
CA THR A 133 -6.39 1.51 -14.21
C THR A 133 -6.80 0.04 -14.24
N LEU A 134 -7.76 -0.34 -13.40
CA LEU A 134 -8.34 -1.68 -13.38
C LEU A 134 -9.00 -2.03 -14.71
N GLU A 135 -9.68 -1.07 -15.35
CA GLU A 135 -10.31 -1.29 -16.65
C GLU A 135 -9.27 -1.43 -17.78
N ARG A 136 -8.18 -0.65 -17.74
CA ARG A 136 -7.07 -0.77 -18.71
C ARG A 136 -6.47 -2.17 -18.71
N ASP A 137 -6.25 -2.73 -17.53
CA ASP A 137 -5.57 -4.02 -17.35
C ASP A 137 -6.56 -5.18 -17.14
N ARG A 138 -7.85 -4.96 -17.42
CA ARG A 138 -8.97 -5.85 -17.15
C ARG A 138 -8.74 -7.30 -17.55
N GLU A 139 -8.25 -7.54 -18.76
CA GLU A 139 -8.06 -8.92 -19.26
C GLU A 139 -7.01 -9.68 -18.44
N ILE A 140 -5.91 -9.01 -18.08
CA ILE A 140 -4.81 -9.58 -17.29
C ILE A 140 -5.29 -9.85 -15.86
N ILE A 141 -5.98 -8.88 -15.24
CA ILE A 141 -6.52 -9.02 -13.88
C ILE A 141 -7.53 -10.19 -13.85
N LEU A 142 -8.46 -10.24 -14.81
CA LEU A 142 -9.47 -11.30 -14.87
C LEU A 142 -8.84 -12.68 -15.02
N ALA A 143 -7.87 -12.82 -15.91
CA ALA A 143 -7.16 -14.08 -16.12
C ALA A 143 -6.44 -14.56 -14.86
N ARG A 144 -5.77 -13.64 -14.15
CA ARG A 144 -5.10 -13.93 -12.88
C ARG A 144 -6.10 -14.30 -11.79
N SER A 145 -7.18 -13.53 -11.62
CA SER A 145 -8.21 -13.82 -10.61
C SER A 145 -8.87 -15.18 -10.84
N LYS A 146 -9.17 -15.54 -12.09
CA LYS A 146 -9.65 -16.89 -12.46
C LYS A 146 -8.65 -17.96 -12.03
N LEU A 147 -7.39 -17.80 -12.42
CA LEU A 147 -6.34 -18.76 -12.10
C LEU A 147 -6.18 -18.97 -10.59
N ILE A 148 -6.21 -17.88 -9.80
CA ILE A 148 -6.11 -17.94 -8.34
C ILE A 148 -7.31 -18.71 -7.75
N LEU A 149 -8.53 -18.40 -8.17
CA LEU A 149 -9.74 -18.98 -7.58
C LEU A 149 -9.97 -20.45 -7.98
N GLU A 150 -9.53 -20.84 -9.18
CA GLU A 150 -9.67 -22.20 -9.73
C GLU A 150 -8.55 -23.15 -9.27
N THR A 151 -7.39 -22.62 -8.86
CA THR A 151 -6.23 -23.43 -8.44
C THR A 151 -6.16 -23.54 -6.92
N PRO A 152 -6.33 -24.74 -6.32
CA PRO A 152 -6.37 -24.91 -4.86
C PRO A 152 -5.17 -24.33 -4.11
N ASP A 153 -3.95 -24.56 -4.61
CA ASP A 153 -2.72 -24.12 -3.95
C ASP A 153 -2.53 -22.60 -4.00
N LEU A 154 -2.91 -21.96 -5.11
CA LEU A 154 -2.91 -20.50 -5.22
C LEU A 154 -3.96 -19.87 -4.31
N ARG A 155 -5.16 -20.44 -4.28
CA ARG A 155 -6.23 -20.01 -3.38
C ARG A 155 -5.83 -20.18 -1.91
N ALA A 156 -5.11 -21.23 -1.56
CA ALA A 156 -4.59 -21.41 -0.21
C ALA A 156 -3.57 -20.31 0.16
N ARG A 157 -2.65 -19.98 -0.76
CA ARG A 157 -1.67 -18.90 -0.54
C ARG A 157 -2.30 -17.50 -0.49
N LEU A 158 -3.44 -17.28 -1.16
CA LEU A 158 -4.18 -16.03 -1.11
C LEU A 158 -4.53 -15.64 0.35
N TRP A 159 -4.80 -16.60 1.24
CA TRP A 159 -5.07 -16.32 2.65
C TRP A 159 -3.97 -15.52 3.35
N SER A 160 -2.71 -15.82 3.04
CA SER A 160 -1.60 -15.05 3.61
C SER A 160 -1.52 -13.62 3.05
N GLU A 161 -1.93 -13.40 1.79
CA GLU A 161 -2.04 -12.04 1.24
C GLU A 161 -3.20 -11.27 1.86
N ILE A 162 -4.32 -11.94 2.11
CA ILE A 162 -5.49 -11.35 2.77
C ILE A 162 -5.14 -10.86 4.18
N GLU A 163 -4.45 -11.69 4.97
CA GLU A 163 -3.99 -11.31 6.30
C GLU A 163 -3.04 -10.09 6.24
N ARG A 164 -2.11 -10.07 5.27
CA ARG A 164 -1.23 -8.92 5.04
C ARG A 164 -2.01 -7.66 4.70
N ALA A 165 -2.99 -7.75 3.80
CA ALA A 165 -3.84 -6.63 3.41
C ALA A 165 -4.64 -6.10 4.61
N GLN A 166 -5.20 -6.98 5.44
CA GLN A 166 -5.94 -6.59 6.65
C GLN A 166 -5.06 -5.81 7.63
N VAL A 167 -3.83 -6.27 7.89
CA VAL A 167 -2.87 -5.55 8.74
C VAL A 167 -2.51 -4.19 8.14
N PHE A 168 -2.27 -4.13 6.83
CA PHE A 168 -1.96 -2.90 6.12
C PHE A 168 -3.10 -1.87 6.22
N PHE A 169 -4.34 -2.27 5.92
CA PHE A 169 -5.50 -1.38 6.04
C PHE A 169 -5.77 -0.96 7.49
N GLY A 170 -5.60 -1.86 8.47
CA GLY A 170 -5.72 -1.51 9.88
C GLY A 170 -4.72 -0.43 10.30
N ALA A 171 -3.45 -0.57 9.91
CA ALA A 171 -2.41 0.42 10.17
C ALA A 171 -2.69 1.77 9.49
N MET A 172 -3.16 1.73 8.24
CA MET A 172 -3.56 2.92 7.49
C MET A 172 -4.71 3.68 8.16
N LEU A 173 -5.76 2.97 8.60
CA LEU A 173 -6.89 3.57 9.31
C LEU A 173 -6.47 4.19 10.65
N ALA A 174 -5.62 3.51 11.41
CA ALA A 174 -5.09 4.00 12.67
C ALA A 174 -4.23 5.25 12.49
N GLN A 175 -3.31 5.24 11.50
CA GLN A 175 -2.50 6.41 11.16
C GLN A 175 -3.37 7.61 10.79
N ARG A 176 -4.44 7.38 10.01
CA ARG A 176 -5.32 8.46 9.60
C ARG A 176 -6.14 9.03 10.74
N THR A 177 -6.60 8.22 11.67
CA THR A 177 -7.52 8.62 12.74
C THR A 177 -6.81 9.09 14.01
N GLY A 178 -5.55 8.67 14.21
CA GLY A 178 -4.77 8.91 15.42
C GLY A 178 -4.92 7.82 16.48
N GLY A 179 -5.41 6.62 16.12
CA GLY A 179 -5.62 5.48 17.02
C GLY A 179 -4.51 4.42 16.95
N ASP A 180 -4.74 3.26 17.58
CA ASP A 180 -3.83 2.10 17.53
C ASP A 180 -4.34 1.09 16.49
N ALA A 181 -3.48 0.63 15.58
CA ALA A 181 -3.83 -0.39 14.58
C ALA A 181 -4.33 -1.70 15.22
N ASN A 182 -4.01 -1.93 16.50
CA ASN A 182 -4.48 -3.04 17.30
C ASN A 182 -5.80 -2.77 18.04
N ASP A 183 -6.48 -1.65 17.79
CA ASP A 183 -7.84 -1.47 18.29
C ASP A 183 -8.77 -2.47 17.60
N PHE A 184 -9.68 -3.05 18.37
CA PHE A 184 -10.59 -4.08 17.90
C PHE A 184 -11.42 -3.56 16.72
N GLU A 185 -11.94 -2.35 16.82
CA GLU A 185 -12.80 -1.75 15.82
C GLU A 185 -12.06 -1.48 14.49
N PHE A 186 -10.78 -1.06 14.51
CA PHE A 186 -9.99 -0.91 13.26
C PHE A 186 -9.73 -2.25 12.59
N ARG A 187 -9.43 -3.30 13.35
CA ARG A 187 -9.29 -4.65 12.79
C ARG A 187 -10.58 -5.13 12.15
N VAL A 188 -11.73 -4.93 12.81
CA VAL A 188 -13.04 -5.32 12.27
C VAL A 188 -13.31 -4.63 10.93
N VAL A 189 -13.07 -3.32 10.85
CA VAL A 189 -13.28 -2.58 9.59
C VAL A 189 -12.30 -3.00 8.51
N ALA A 190 -11.02 -3.21 8.83
CA ALA A 190 -10.05 -3.69 7.85
C ALA A 190 -10.42 -5.08 7.30
N ILE A 191 -10.86 -6.00 8.18
CA ILE A 191 -11.34 -7.33 7.77
C ILE A 191 -12.56 -7.21 6.86
N ALA A 192 -13.56 -6.41 7.25
CA ALA A 192 -14.77 -6.23 6.47
C ALA A 192 -14.49 -5.60 5.09
N LEU A 193 -13.60 -4.61 5.03
CA LEU A 193 -13.18 -3.95 3.80
C LEU A 193 -12.51 -4.95 2.84
N VAL A 194 -11.51 -5.69 3.33
CA VAL A 194 -10.79 -6.68 2.51
C VAL A 194 -11.73 -7.79 2.05
N ALA A 195 -12.60 -8.30 2.92
CA ALA A 195 -13.59 -9.31 2.55
C ALA A 195 -14.57 -8.81 1.47
N ALA A 196 -15.02 -7.55 1.57
CA ALA A 196 -15.88 -6.94 0.56
C ALA A 196 -15.17 -6.83 -0.80
N MET A 197 -13.89 -6.43 -0.83
CA MET A 197 -13.11 -6.36 -2.07
C MET A 197 -12.88 -7.75 -2.68
N MET A 198 -12.62 -8.76 -1.85
CA MET A 198 -12.51 -10.14 -2.32
C MET A 198 -13.80 -10.66 -2.92
N GLU A 199 -14.94 -10.42 -2.29
CA GLU A 199 -16.22 -10.85 -2.85
C GLU A 199 -16.57 -10.11 -4.13
N ALA A 200 -16.23 -8.82 -4.24
CA ALA A 200 -16.32 -8.11 -5.51
C ALA A 200 -15.47 -8.79 -6.61
N ALA A 201 -14.26 -9.23 -6.29
CA ALA A 201 -13.39 -9.92 -7.24
C ALA A 201 -13.90 -11.33 -7.62
N SER A 202 -14.38 -12.11 -6.65
CA SER A 202 -15.00 -13.42 -6.88
C SER A 202 -16.25 -13.31 -7.74
N GLU A 203 -17.12 -12.35 -7.45
CA GLU A 203 -18.31 -12.06 -8.23
C GLU A 203 -17.95 -11.61 -9.66
N TRP A 204 -16.92 -10.77 -9.79
CA TRP A 204 -16.44 -10.33 -11.10
C TRP A 204 -15.96 -11.51 -11.94
N VAL A 205 -15.22 -12.45 -11.35
CA VAL A 205 -14.81 -13.70 -12.01
C VAL A 205 -16.02 -14.54 -12.40
N ARG A 206 -17.00 -14.70 -11.50
CA ARG A 206 -18.25 -15.45 -11.77
C ARG A 206 -19.04 -14.85 -12.93
N LEU A 207 -19.03 -13.52 -13.06
CA LEU A 207 -19.65 -12.80 -14.16
C LEU A 207 -18.77 -12.74 -15.42
N GLU A 208 -17.66 -13.49 -15.46
CA GLU A 208 -16.67 -13.48 -16.54
C GLU A 208 -16.16 -12.09 -16.90
N GLY A 209 -16.08 -11.25 -15.88
CA GLY A 209 -15.69 -9.86 -15.98
C GLY A 209 -16.63 -9.02 -16.83
N ARG A 210 -17.87 -9.42 -17.15
CA ARG A 210 -18.78 -8.68 -18.05
C ARG A 210 -19.18 -7.30 -17.54
N VAL A 211 -19.15 -7.09 -16.23
CA VAL A 211 -19.34 -5.80 -15.57
C VAL A 211 -17.99 -5.19 -15.18
N LYS A 212 -17.94 -3.88 -14.89
CA LYS A 212 -16.69 -3.25 -14.42
C LYS A 212 -16.40 -3.68 -12.98
N MET A 213 -15.13 -3.95 -12.69
CA MET A 213 -14.69 -4.29 -11.34
C MET A 213 -15.01 -3.17 -10.34
N GLY A 214 -14.75 -1.91 -10.73
CA GLY A 214 -15.02 -0.74 -9.88
C GLY A 214 -16.48 -0.64 -9.45
N ASP A 215 -17.43 -0.99 -10.32
CA ASP A 215 -18.86 -0.99 -9.99
C ASP A 215 -19.19 -2.05 -8.92
N LEU A 216 -18.55 -3.22 -8.96
CA LEU A 216 -18.72 -4.26 -7.95
C LEU A 216 -18.04 -3.89 -6.63
N MET A 217 -16.85 -3.31 -6.66
CA MET A 217 -16.15 -2.81 -5.47
C MET A 217 -16.99 -1.75 -4.75
N LYS A 218 -17.54 -0.79 -5.49
CA LYS A 218 -18.44 0.23 -4.93
C LYS A 218 -19.68 -0.40 -4.28
N ARG A 219 -20.37 -1.30 -5.00
CA ARG A 219 -21.53 -2.02 -4.46
C ARG A 219 -21.19 -2.81 -3.18
N ALA A 220 -20.00 -3.41 -3.12
CA ALA A 220 -19.55 -4.15 -1.95
C ALA A 220 -19.33 -3.24 -0.73
N LEU A 221 -18.73 -2.06 -0.93
CA LEU A 221 -18.60 -1.04 0.12
C LEU A 221 -19.95 -0.55 0.64
N ASP A 222 -20.86 -0.23 -0.29
CA ASP A 222 -22.21 0.23 0.05
C ASP A 222 -22.95 -0.83 0.90
N SER A 223 -22.71 -2.13 0.62
CA SER A 223 -23.39 -3.24 1.31
C SER A 223 -22.95 -3.42 2.76
N ILE A 224 -21.69 -3.14 3.10
CA ILE A 224 -21.20 -3.29 4.48
C ILE A 224 -21.50 -2.07 5.35
N SER A 225 -22.30 -1.11 4.86
CA SER A 225 -22.50 0.20 5.50
C SER A 225 -21.17 0.84 5.90
N ALA A 226 -20.15 0.68 5.02
CA ALA A 226 -18.78 1.10 5.30
C ALA A 226 -18.74 2.55 5.77
N ASP A 227 -19.55 3.41 5.17
CA ASP A 227 -19.61 4.84 5.49
C ASP A 227 -19.96 5.07 6.95
N SER A 228 -20.97 4.37 7.48
CA SER A 228 -21.36 4.49 8.90
C SER A 228 -20.29 3.97 9.85
N MET A 229 -19.60 2.88 9.49
CA MET A 229 -18.50 2.34 10.30
C MET A 229 -17.26 3.25 10.24
N LEU A 230 -16.87 3.72 9.06
CA LEU A 230 -15.70 4.56 8.80
C LEU A 230 -15.86 5.98 9.38
N ASP A 231 -17.05 6.57 9.28
CA ASP A 231 -17.33 7.91 9.80
C ASP A 231 -17.43 7.93 11.33
N ALA A 232 -17.80 6.80 11.95
CA ALA A 232 -17.77 6.65 13.40
C ALA A 232 -16.35 6.83 13.99
N PHE A 233 -15.30 6.46 13.25
CA PHE A 233 -13.91 6.72 13.68
C PHE A 233 -13.49 8.16 13.44
N SER A 234 -13.98 8.78 12.36
CA SER A 234 -13.69 10.18 12.04
C SER A 234 -14.30 11.14 13.07
N SER A 235 -15.44 10.75 13.67
CA SER A 235 -16.21 11.56 14.60
C SER A 235 -15.71 11.53 16.06
N ARG A 236 -14.88 10.56 16.46
CA ARG A 236 -14.29 10.50 17.83
C ARG A 236 -13.20 11.56 18.08
N ARG A 237 -12.96 12.46 17.11
CA ARG A 237 -11.91 13.48 17.13
C ARG A 237 -12.42 14.90 17.50
N LYS A 238 -13.63 15.03 18.03
CA LYS A 238 -14.15 16.30 18.58
C LYS A 238 -14.42 16.20 20.07
#